data_AF-A0A059WH94-F1
#
_entry.id   AF-A0A059WH94-F1
#
_cell.length_a   1.000
_cell.length_b   1.000
_cell.length_c   1.000
_cell.angle_alpha   90.00
_cell.angle_beta   90.00
_cell.angle_gamma   90.00
#
_symmetry.space_group_name_H-M   'P 1'
#
loop_
_entity.id
_entity.type
_entity.pdbx_description
1 polymer ?
#
loop_
_entity_poly.entity_id
_entity_poly.type
_entity_poly.pdbx_seq_one_letter_code
_entity_poly.pdbx_strand_id
1 'polypeptide(L)'
;LLFILSEVLFFFSFFWAFFHSSIAPNIELGAVWPPQGIDPLNPFSVPLLNTAVLLSSGATVTWAHHALISGEKTEAINGLTATVILGVIFTGLQAMEYYEAPFAISDSVYGSTFFVATGFHGLHVIIGTTFLTVCLARLVYHQFTRHH
;
A
#
# COMPACT_ATOMS: atom_id res chain seq x y z
N LEU A 1 1.00 -14.84 12.07
CA LEU A 1 2.42 -14.53 11.83
C LEU A 1 2.98 -15.25 10.61
N LEU A 2 2.89 -16.59 10.51
CA LEU A 2 3.41 -17.34 9.34
C LEU A 2 2.82 -16.89 7.99
N PHE A 3 1.51 -16.58 7.94
CA PHE A 3 0.88 -15.99 6.75
C PHE A 3 1.52 -14.66 6.31
N ILE A 4 1.85 -13.77 7.27
CA ILE A 4 2.51 -12.50 6.93
C ILE A 4 3.92 -12.77 6.42
N LEU A 5 4.62 -13.74 7.00
CA LEU A 5 5.97 -14.12 6.54
C LEU A 5 5.95 -14.65 5.10
N SER A 6 4.95 -15.44 4.72
CA SER A 6 4.83 -15.90 3.32
C SER A 6 4.56 -14.73 2.37
N GLU A 7 3.72 -13.77 2.74
CA GLU A 7 3.50 -12.56 1.91
C GLU A 7 4.77 -11.69 1.79
N VAL A 8 5.59 -11.59 2.84
CA VAL A 8 6.89 -10.89 2.76
C VAL A 8 7.83 -11.56 1.75
N LEU A 9 7.92 -12.90 1.76
CA LEU A 9 8.73 -13.64 0.79
C LEU A 9 8.15 -13.56 -0.63
N PHE A 10 6.83 -13.47 -0.75
CA PHE A 10 6.16 -13.22 -2.02
C PHE A 10 6.58 -11.86 -2.60
N PHE A 11 6.51 -10.77 -1.83
CA PHE A 11 7.00 -9.45 -2.28
C PHE A 11 8.51 -9.43 -2.53
N PHE A 12 9.29 -10.16 -1.74
CA PHE A 12 10.74 -10.28 -1.95
C PHE A 12 11.08 -10.75 -3.36
N SER A 13 10.27 -11.64 -3.95
CA SER A 13 10.46 -12.08 -5.34
C SER A 13 10.29 -10.95 -6.36
N PHE A 14 9.35 -10.02 -6.14
CA PHE A 14 9.15 -8.85 -7.00
C PHE A 14 10.29 -7.83 -6.86
N PHE A 15 10.75 -7.58 -5.63
CA PHE A 15 11.92 -6.76 -5.39
C PHE A 15 13.17 -7.35 -6.05
N TRP A 16 13.35 -8.67 -5.97
CA TRP A 16 14.43 -9.35 -6.68
C TRP A 16 14.36 -9.09 -8.18
N ALA A 17 13.19 -9.27 -8.81
CA ALA A 17 13.02 -9.04 -10.24
C ALA A 17 13.34 -7.58 -10.63
N PHE A 18 12.91 -6.61 -9.83
CA PHE A 18 13.24 -5.19 -10.02
C PHE A 18 14.75 -4.92 -9.89
N PHE A 19 15.40 -5.42 -8.84
CA PHE A 19 16.84 -5.18 -8.63
C PHE A 19 17.70 -5.88 -9.68
N HIS A 20 17.34 -7.09 -10.08
CA HIS A 20 18.03 -7.80 -11.15
C HIS A 20 18.01 -6.98 -12.45
N SER A 21 16.87 -6.39 -12.79
CA SER A 21 16.68 -5.62 -14.03
C SER A 21 17.30 -4.23 -13.98
N SER A 22 17.30 -3.58 -12.80
CA SER A 22 17.75 -2.20 -12.63
C SER A 22 19.24 -2.04 -12.36
N ILE A 23 19.87 -3.00 -11.68
CA ILE A 23 21.31 -2.94 -11.34
C ILE A 23 22.19 -3.28 -12.56
N ALA A 24 21.72 -4.16 -13.44
CA ALA A 24 22.42 -4.57 -14.66
C ALA A 24 21.49 -4.49 -15.89
N PRO A 25 21.12 -3.28 -16.35
CA PRO A 25 20.18 -3.10 -17.45
C PRO A 25 20.73 -3.65 -18.76
N ASN A 26 19.90 -4.39 -19.49
CA ASN A 26 20.26 -4.96 -20.80
C ASN A 26 20.55 -3.84 -21.84
N ILE A 27 21.36 -4.19 -22.85
CA ILE A 27 21.72 -3.27 -23.94
C ILE A 27 20.47 -2.82 -24.72
N GLU A 28 19.46 -3.69 -24.85
CA GLU A 28 18.17 -3.40 -25.47
C GLU A 28 17.38 -2.28 -24.75
N LEU A 29 17.68 -2.02 -23.47
CA LEU A 29 17.08 -0.94 -22.68
C LEU A 29 17.90 0.37 -22.77
N GLY A 30 18.99 0.37 -23.55
CA GLY A 30 19.98 1.44 -23.63
C GLY A 30 21.13 1.33 -22.62
N ALA A 31 21.23 0.23 -21.88
CA ALA A 31 22.19 0.02 -20.78
C ALA A 31 22.12 1.10 -19.66
N VAL A 32 20.93 1.66 -19.45
CA VAL A 32 20.61 2.65 -18.43
C VAL A 32 19.30 2.28 -17.72
N TRP A 33 19.16 2.70 -16.46
CA TRP A 33 17.91 2.61 -15.71
C TRP A 33 17.48 3.99 -15.19
N PRO A 34 16.21 4.42 -15.38
CA PRO A 34 15.15 3.76 -16.15
C PRO A 34 15.50 3.55 -17.64
N PRO A 35 14.85 2.58 -18.33
CA PRO A 35 15.07 2.36 -19.76
C PRO A 35 14.85 3.62 -20.60
N GLN A 36 15.58 3.76 -21.70
CA GLN A 36 15.40 4.90 -22.61
C GLN A 36 13.95 5.00 -23.10
N GLY A 37 13.38 6.21 -23.07
CA GLY A 37 12.00 6.47 -23.50
C GLY A 37 10.94 6.30 -22.41
N ILE A 38 11.31 5.84 -21.20
CA ILE A 38 10.42 5.84 -20.04
C ILE A 38 10.59 7.14 -19.26
N ASP A 39 9.48 7.84 -19.03
CA ASP A 39 9.41 8.99 -18.11
C ASP A 39 8.87 8.51 -16.75
N PRO A 40 9.72 8.36 -15.71
CA PRO A 40 9.28 7.85 -14.42
C PRO A 40 8.43 8.89 -13.66
N LEU A 41 7.51 8.41 -12.82
CA LEU A 41 6.74 9.27 -11.94
C LEU A 41 7.65 10.04 -10.97
N ASN A 42 7.31 11.30 -10.69
CA ASN A 42 8.05 12.11 -9.72
C ASN A 42 7.76 11.61 -8.28
N PRO A 43 8.77 11.11 -7.55
CA PRO A 43 8.57 10.54 -6.22
C PRO A 43 8.11 11.57 -5.18
N PHE A 44 8.33 12.86 -5.41
CA PHE A 44 7.94 13.94 -4.48
C PHE A 44 6.51 14.45 -4.71
N SER A 45 5.77 13.84 -5.64
CA SER A 45 4.39 14.21 -5.96
C SER A 45 3.38 13.27 -5.27
N VAL A 46 2.49 12.62 -6.02
CA VAL A 46 1.50 11.66 -5.53
C VAL A 46 2.13 10.51 -4.73
N PRO A 47 3.28 9.92 -5.11
CA PRO A 47 3.92 8.87 -4.30
C PRO A 47 4.26 9.30 -2.87
N LEU A 48 4.75 10.54 -2.69
CA LEU A 48 5.06 11.07 -1.37
C LEU A 48 3.78 11.28 -0.55
N LEU A 49 2.72 11.78 -1.17
CA LEU A 49 1.42 11.93 -0.53
C LEU A 49 0.86 10.57 -0.07
N ASN A 50 0.93 9.54 -0.92
CA ASN A 50 0.52 8.18 -0.58
C ASN A 50 1.32 7.60 0.59
N THR A 51 2.61 7.89 0.65
CA THR A 51 3.47 7.51 1.79
C THR A 51 3.00 8.19 3.08
N ALA A 52 2.72 9.49 3.03
CA ALA A 52 2.21 10.23 4.19
C ALA A 52 0.85 9.67 4.65
N VAL A 53 -0.05 9.36 3.73
CA VAL A 53 -1.37 8.76 4.02
C VAL A 53 -1.23 7.42 4.75
N LEU A 54 -0.35 6.52 4.29
CA LEU A 54 -0.12 5.23 4.95
C LEU A 54 0.53 5.36 6.33
N LEU A 55 1.47 6.30 6.51
CA LEU A 55 2.07 6.55 7.82
C LEU A 55 1.03 7.12 8.79
N SER A 56 0.18 8.05 8.34
CA SER A 56 -0.94 8.57 9.13
C SER A 56 -1.98 7.49 9.45
N SER A 57 -2.24 6.55 8.54
CA SER A 57 -3.13 5.41 8.83
C SER A 57 -2.54 4.50 9.91
N GLY A 58 -1.23 4.30 9.91
CA GLY A 58 -0.51 3.58 10.98
C GLY A 58 -0.63 4.26 12.36
N ALA A 59 -0.55 5.59 12.40
CA ALA A 59 -0.75 6.35 13.63
C ALA A 59 -2.20 6.25 14.14
N THR A 60 -3.19 6.43 13.26
CA THR A 60 -4.62 6.38 13.63
C THR A 60 -5.08 5.00 14.09
N VAL A 61 -4.59 3.91 13.48
CA VAL A 61 -4.94 2.55 13.93
C VAL A 61 -4.31 2.22 15.28
N THR A 62 -3.09 2.72 15.53
CA THR A 62 -2.42 2.59 16.83
C THR A 62 -3.19 3.34 17.92
N TRP A 63 -3.65 4.55 17.61
CA TRP A 63 -4.55 5.31 18.50
C TRP A 63 -5.84 4.54 18.79
N ALA A 64 -6.48 3.99 17.75
CA ALA A 64 -7.70 3.18 17.92
C ALA A 64 -7.48 1.96 18.83
N HIS A 65 -6.34 1.28 18.67
CA HIS A 65 -5.96 0.14 19.50
C HIS A 65 -5.75 0.53 20.97
N HIS A 66 -5.01 1.62 21.24
CA HIS A 66 -4.84 2.10 22.61
C HIS A 66 -6.15 2.57 23.24
N ALA A 67 -7.02 3.24 22.48
CA ALA A 67 -8.34 3.65 22.94
C ALA A 67 -9.22 2.43 23.30
N LEU A 68 -9.15 1.36 22.50
CA LEU A 68 -9.88 0.11 22.77
C LEU A 68 -9.44 -0.54 24.08
N ILE A 69 -8.13 -0.62 24.34
CA ILE A 69 -7.58 -1.19 25.58
C ILE A 69 -7.95 -0.33 26.80
N SER A 70 -7.89 1.00 26.65
CA SER A 70 -8.33 1.95 27.70
C SER A 70 -9.85 1.94 27.92
N GLY A 71 -10.61 1.34 27.01
CA GLY A 71 -12.07 1.29 27.05
C GLY A 71 -12.79 2.54 26.56
N GLU A 72 -12.07 3.44 25.89
CA GLU A 72 -12.58 4.66 25.27
C GLU A 72 -13.20 4.32 23.90
N LYS A 73 -14.43 3.79 23.91
CA LYS A 73 -15.07 3.25 22.70
C LYS A 73 -15.22 4.29 21.58
N THR A 74 -15.62 5.51 21.91
CA THR A 74 -15.82 6.58 20.92
C THR A 74 -14.52 6.90 20.19
N GLU A 75 -13.41 7.01 20.92
CA GLU A 75 -12.09 7.27 20.35
C GLU A 75 -11.57 6.08 19.52
N ALA A 76 -11.85 4.86 19.96
CA ALA A 76 -11.52 3.66 19.20
C ALA A 76 -12.26 3.62 17.85
N ILE A 77 -13.56 3.99 17.84
CA ILE A 77 -14.36 4.11 16.61
C ILE A 77 -13.81 5.23 15.73
N ASN A 78 -13.52 6.41 16.30
CA ASN A 78 -13.01 7.57 15.56
C ASN A 78 -11.67 7.26 14.89
N GLY A 79 -10.71 6.70 15.64
CA GLY A 79 -9.40 6.33 15.12
C GLY A 79 -9.49 5.28 14.01
N LEU A 80 -10.28 4.23 14.22
CA LEU A 80 -10.43 3.16 13.22
C LEU A 80 -11.17 3.63 11.97
N THR A 81 -12.16 4.52 12.13
CA THR A 81 -12.85 5.16 10.99
C THR A 81 -11.88 6.02 10.19
N ALA A 82 -11.04 6.82 10.84
CA ALA A 82 -10.02 7.61 10.18
C ALA A 82 -9.02 6.73 9.39
N THR A 83 -8.59 5.60 9.97
CA THR A 83 -7.73 4.62 9.28
C THR A 83 -8.39 4.07 8.01
N VAL A 84 -9.66 3.67 8.08
CA VAL A 84 -10.40 3.15 6.91
C VAL A 84 -10.52 4.21 5.82
N ILE A 85 -10.85 5.45 6.18
CA ILE A 85 -10.95 6.57 5.23
C ILE A 85 -9.59 6.81 4.55
N LEU A 86 -8.49 6.82 5.31
CA LEU A 86 -7.14 6.98 4.75
C LEU A 86 -6.78 5.84 3.79
N GLY A 87 -7.17 4.60 4.08
CA GLY A 87 -6.98 3.47 3.16
C GLY A 87 -7.75 3.60 1.85
N VAL A 88 -8.98 4.12 1.90
CA VAL A 88 -9.77 4.44 0.69
C VAL A 88 -9.14 5.58 -0.11
N ILE A 89 -8.66 6.63 0.57
CA ILE A 89 -7.94 7.74 -0.07
C ILE A 89 -6.68 7.24 -0.78
N PHE A 90 -5.87 6.42 -0.14
CA PHE A 90 -4.69 5.81 -0.75
C PHE A 90 -5.05 5.04 -2.03
N THR A 91 -6.11 4.22 -1.97
CA THR A 91 -6.55 3.43 -3.13
C THR A 91 -7.00 4.32 -4.29
N GLY A 92 -7.71 5.42 -4.00
CA GLY A 92 -8.12 6.40 -5.01
C GLY A 92 -6.95 7.15 -5.63
N LEU A 93 -5.97 7.56 -4.81
CA LEU A 93 -4.75 8.22 -5.29
C LEU A 93 -3.91 7.27 -6.14
N GLN A 94 -3.77 6.00 -5.74
CA GLN A 94 -3.05 4.99 -6.53
C GLN A 94 -3.73 4.72 -7.87
N ALA A 95 -5.06 4.68 -7.91
CA ALA A 95 -5.81 4.52 -9.16
C ALA A 95 -5.62 5.72 -10.10
N MET A 96 -5.58 6.94 -9.55
CA MET A 96 -5.28 8.14 -10.34
C MET A 96 -3.84 8.12 -10.87
N GLU A 97 -2.87 7.74 -10.04
CA GLU A 97 -1.46 7.58 -10.46
C GLU A 97 -1.33 6.59 -11.62
N TYR A 98 -2.06 5.48 -11.60
CA TYR A 98 -2.08 4.50 -12.70
C TYR A 98 -2.71 5.03 -13.98
N TYR A 99 -3.73 5.88 -13.86
CA TYR A 99 -4.39 6.48 -15.02
C TYR A 99 -3.54 7.58 -15.66
N GLU A 100 -2.78 8.33 -14.86
CA GLU A 100 -1.93 9.43 -15.33
C GLU A 100 -0.50 8.99 -15.72
N ALA A 101 -0.09 7.76 -15.39
CA ALA A 101 1.24 7.26 -15.70
C ALA A 101 1.53 7.29 -17.21
N PRO A 102 2.68 7.83 -17.65
CA PRO A 102 3.03 7.93 -19.07
C PRO A 102 3.57 6.60 -19.65
N PHE A 103 3.53 5.52 -18.88
CA PHE A 103 3.96 4.18 -19.26
C PHE A 103 2.92 3.14 -18.81
N ALA A 104 2.81 2.04 -19.56
CA ALA A 104 1.91 0.92 -19.29
C ALA A 104 2.66 -0.33 -18.82
N ILE A 105 1.93 -1.36 -18.39
CA ILE A 105 2.51 -2.65 -17.98
C ILE A 105 3.30 -3.35 -19.09
N SER A 106 2.94 -3.09 -20.35
CA SER A 106 3.62 -3.59 -21.55
C SER A 106 4.91 -2.86 -21.88
N ASP A 107 5.19 -1.72 -21.23
CA ASP A 107 6.32 -0.87 -21.59
C ASP A 107 7.58 -1.31 -20.84
N SER A 108 8.28 -2.26 -21.49
CA SER A 108 9.53 -2.86 -21.04
C SER A 108 9.42 -3.58 -19.67
N VAL A 109 10.57 -4.06 -19.19
CA VAL A 109 10.67 -4.62 -17.83
C VAL A 109 10.39 -3.58 -16.74
N TYR A 110 10.56 -2.29 -17.02
CA TYR A 110 10.23 -1.22 -16.08
C TYR A 110 8.74 -1.19 -15.77
N GLY A 111 7.88 -1.08 -16.79
CA GLY A 111 6.42 -1.07 -16.61
C GLY A 111 5.92 -2.36 -15.97
N SER A 112 6.41 -3.52 -16.44
CA SER A 112 6.05 -4.82 -15.85
C SER A 112 6.40 -4.92 -14.37
N THR A 113 7.63 -4.58 -13.97
CA THR A 113 8.04 -4.66 -12.55
C THR A 113 7.32 -3.61 -11.68
N PHE A 114 7.11 -2.40 -12.20
CA PHE A 114 6.39 -1.34 -11.50
C PHE A 114 4.93 -1.73 -11.21
N PHE A 115 4.13 -2.07 -12.24
CA PHE A 115 2.71 -2.34 -12.09
C PHE A 115 2.43 -3.65 -11.35
N VAL A 116 3.27 -4.68 -11.51
CA VAL A 116 3.09 -5.93 -10.75
C VAL A 116 3.37 -5.71 -9.26
N ALA A 117 4.51 -5.09 -8.92
CA ALA A 117 4.88 -4.90 -7.51
C ALA A 117 3.89 -3.95 -6.79
N THR A 118 3.62 -2.79 -7.39
CA THR A 118 2.69 -1.82 -6.80
C THR A 118 1.23 -2.29 -6.88
N GLY A 119 0.86 -3.07 -7.90
CA GLY A 119 -0.50 -3.59 -8.06
C GLY A 119 -0.84 -4.64 -7.02
N PHE A 120 0.08 -5.58 -6.75
CA PHE A 120 -0.09 -6.52 -5.65
C PHE A 120 -0.10 -5.81 -4.29
N HIS A 121 0.70 -4.76 -4.10
CA HIS A 121 0.60 -3.94 -2.90
C HIS A 121 -0.77 -3.26 -2.78
N GLY A 122 -1.29 -2.67 -3.85
CA GLY A 122 -2.64 -2.08 -3.89
C GLY A 122 -3.73 -3.09 -3.54
N LEU A 123 -3.64 -4.31 -4.07
CA LEU A 123 -4.55 -5.41 -3.69
C LEU A 123 -4.49 -5.69 -2.17
N HIS A 124 -3.29 -5.73 -1.59
CA HIS A 124 -3.12 -5.91 -0.14
C HIS A 124 -3.75 -4.78 0.66
N VAL A 125 -3.63 -3.53 0.20
CA VAL A 125 -4.27 -2.39 0.85
C VAL A 125 -5.80 -2.49 0.80
N ILE A 126 -6.38 -2.97 -0.31
CA ILE A 126 -7.84 -3.18 -0.42
C ILE A 126 -8.30 -4.30 0.54
N ILE A 127 -7.57 -5.41 0.60
CA ILE A 127 -7.85 -6.52 1.53
C ILE A 127 -7.76 -6.03 2.98
N GLY A 128 -6.69 -5.30 3.33
CA GLY A 128 -6.49 -4.71 4.65
C GLY A 128 -7.59 -3.73 5.03
N THR A 129 -7.97 -2.83 4.11
CA THR A 129 -9.05 -1.86 4.32
C THR A 129 -10.40 -2.55 4.52
N THR A 130 -10.68 -3.61 3.77
CA THR A 130 -11.89 -4.44 3.94
C THR A 130 -11.90 -5.10 5.31
N PHE A 131 -10.78 -5.68 5.73
CA PHE A 131 -10.65 -6.30 7.04
C PHE A 131 -10.86 -5.29 8.18
N LEU A 132 -10.26 -4.10 8.09
CA LEU A 132 -10.45 -3.03 9.07
C LEU A 132 -11.89 -2.49 9.09
N THR A 133 -12.57 -2.44 7.95
CA THR A 133 -13.98 -2.07 7.86
C THR A 133 -14.87 -3.09 8.59
N VAL A 134 -14.58 -4.39 8.44
CA VAL A 134 -15.25 -5.44 9.21
C VAL A 134 -14.97 -5.28 10.71
N CYS A 135 -13.72 -5.01 11.11
CA CYS A 135 -13.40 -4.71 12.51
C CYS A 135 -14.17 -3.49 13.02
N LEU A 136 -14.28 -2.42 12.24
CA LEU A 136 -15.05 -1.23 12.62
C LEU A 136 -16.52 -1.58 12.87
N ALA A 137 -17.15 -2.33 11.96
CA ALA A 137 -18.52 -2.79 12.15
C ALA A 137 -18.66 -3.62 13.45
N ARG A 138 -17.75 -4.57 13.69
CA ARG A 138 -17.74 -5.39 14.91
C ARG A 138 -17.57 -4.56 16.19
N LEU A 139 -16.74 -3.52 16.14
CA LEU A 139 -16.54 -2.58 17.25
C LEU A 139 -17.83 -1.80 17.54
N VAL A 140 -18.51 -1.32 16.51
CA VAL A 140 -19.80 -0.62 16.64
C VAL A 140 -20.85 -1.55 17.27
N TYR A 141 -20.94 -2.80 16.81
CA TYR A 141 -21.84 -3.83 17.35
C TYR A 141 -21.41 -4.44 18.70
N HIS A 142 -20.44 -3.85 19.40
CA HIS A 142 -20.01 -4.28 20.74
C HIS A 142 -19.44 -5.71 20.80
N GLN A 143 -18.84 -6.20 19.71
CA GLN A 143 -18.28 -7.55 19.66
C GLN A 143 -16.82 -7.65 20.14
N PHE A 144 -16.18 -6.51 20.45
CA PHE A 144 -14.84 -6.47 21.04
C PHE A 144 -14.92 -6.17 22.52
N THR A 145 -14.04 -6.81 23.28
CA THR A 145 -13.82 -6.58 24.71
C THR A 145 -12.43 -5.98 24.91
N ARG A 146 -12.13 -5.49 26.13
CA ARG A 146 -10.81 -4.89 26.43
C ARG A 146 -9.65 -5.88 26.37
N HIS A 147 -9.94 -7.18 26.47
CA HIS A 147 -8.94 -8.25 26.54
C HIS A 147 -9.03 -9.25 25.36
N HIS A 148 -10.14 -9.25 24.61
CA HIS A 148 -10.43 -10.15 23.49
C HIS A 148 -11.21 -9.44 22.38
#